data_AF-A0A966SJ61-F1
#
_entry.id   AF-A0A966SJ61-F1
#
_cell.length_a   1.000
_cell.length_b   1.000
_cell.length_c   1.000
_cell.angle_alpha   90.00
_cell.angle_beta   90.00
_cell.angle_gamma   90.00
#
_symmetry.space_group_name_H-M   'P 1'
#
loop_
_entity.id
_entity.type
_entity.pdbx_description
1 polymer ?
#
loop_
_entity_poly.entity_id
_entity_poly.type
_entity_poly.pdbx_seq_one_letter_code
_entity_poly.pdbx_strand_id
1 'polypeptide(L)'
;MNPWKFILATVLIYGTGVVTGALVIKLVDRPQPAHIKPSPQLTYNQIQRAEFLSRLQKQLNLTPEQNEHIGQILRDSNQRTKPYWDPVAAKMKDEVRTVTDKIRAELSPEQIAKFEIEIKSGRTPKKDPER
;
A
#
# COMPACT_ATOMS: atom_id res chain seq x y z
N MET A 1 10.59 -37.10 21.46
CA MET A 1 11.50 -36.21 20.68
C MET A 1 11.05 -34.79 20.91
N ASN A 2 11.90 -33.93 21.47
CA ASN A 2 11.46 -32.68 22.10
C ASN A 2 11.27 -31.57 21.04
N PRO A 3 10.02 -31.12 20.78
CA PRO A 3 9.69 -30.16 19.71
C PRO A 3 10.38 -28.79 19.91
N TRP A 4 10.82 -28.50 21.12
CA TRP A 4 11.63 -27.34 21.47
C TRP A 4 12.93 -27.20 20.66
N LYS A 5 13.58 -28.32 20.29
CA LYS A 5 14.81 -28.29 19.48
C LYS A 5 14.56 -27.79 18.06
N PHE A 6 13.37 -28.06 17.51
CA PHE A 6 12.99 -27.60 16.17
C PHE A 6 12.66 -26.11 16.17
N ILE A 7 11.96 -25.62 17.20
CA ILE A 7 11.64 -24.19 17.35
C ILE A 7 12.92 -23.36 17.46
N LEU A 8 13.90 -23.80 18.26
CA LEU A 8 15.20 -23.13 18.38
C LEU A 8 15.92 -23.06 17.04
N ALA A 9 15.93 -24.15 16.26
CA ALA A 9 16.58 -24.16 14.94
C ALA A 9 15.92 -23.18 13.96
N THR A 10 14.59 -23.08 13.93
CA THR A 10 13.87 -22.16 13.03
C THR A 10 14.13 -20.70 13.39
N VAL A 11 14.12 -20.37 14.68
CA VAL A 11 14.43 -19.01 15.15
C VAL A 11 15.88 -18.63 14.86
N LEU A 12 16.82 -19.57 14.96
CA LEU A 12 18.24 -19.33 14.71
C LEU A 12 18.52 -19.08 13.21
N ILE A 13 17.91 -19.85 12.31
CA ILE A 13 18.01 -19.63 10.85
C ILE A 13 17.39 -18.28 10.47
N TYR A 14 16.21 -17.96 10.99
CA TYR A 14 15.53 -16.72 10.69
C TYR A 14 16.25 -15.50 11.26
N GLY A 15 16.76 -15.60 12.50
CA GLY A 15 17.50 -14.53 13.17
C GLY A 15 18.80 -14.17 12.45
N THR A 16 19.49 -15.16 11.87
CA THR A 16 20.73 -14.89 11.13
C THR A 16 20.47 -14.09 9.85
N GLY A 17 19.35 -14.34 9.14
CA GLY A 17 18.97 -13.59 7.95
C GLY A 17 18.59 -12.13 8.21
N VAL A 18 17.94 -11.85 9.35
CA VAL A 18 17.53 -10.48 9.73
C VAL A 18 18.74 -9.59 10.03
N VAL A 19 19.79 -10.15 10.65
CA VAL A 19 21.00 -9.40 11.01
C VAL A 19 21.80 -9.01 9.77
N THR A 20 21.91 -9.90 8.78
CA THR A 20 22.57 -9.59 7.50
C THR A 20 21.80 -8.55 6.69
N GLY A 21 20.47 -8.62 6.67
CA GLY A 21 19.63 -7.63 5.98
C GLY A 21 19.72 -6.24 6.60
N ALA A 22 19.70 -6.13 7.93
CA ALA A 22 19.74 -4.84 8.63
C ALA A 22 21.06 -4.07 8.43
N LEU A 23 22.16 -4.78 8.23
CA LEU A 23 23.50 -4.17 8.12
C LEU A 23 23.75 -3.55 6.74
N VAL A 24 23.15 -4.12 5.68
CA VAL A 24 23.24 -3.59 4.30
C VAL A 24 22.47 -2.26 4.16
N ILE A 25 21.34 -2.13 4.85
CA ILE A 25 20.48 -0.94 4.77
C ILE A 25 21.17 0.29 5.39
N LYS A 26 22.02 0.09 6.41
CA LYS A 26 22.74 1.19 7.07
C LYS A 26 23.94 1.74 6.28
N LEU A 27 24.42 1.02 5.26
CA LEU A 27 25.59 1.43 4.47
C LEU A 27 25.21 2.26 3.23
N VAL A 28 23.93 2.35 2.88
CA VAL A 28 23.41 3.11 1.73
C VAL A 28 22.52 4.25 2.24
N ASP A 29 23.10 5.18 2.99
CA ASP A 29 22.43 6.42 3.38
C ASP A 29 23.06 7.58 2.60
N ARG A 30 22.28 8.23 1.73
CA ARG A 30 22.65 9.47 1.04
C ARG A 30 21.53 10.49 1.29
N PRO A 31 21.82 11.71 1.78
CA PRO A 31 20.76 12.62 2.19
C PRO A 31 20.13 13.28 0.96
N GLN A 32 18.79 13.32 0.89
CA GLN A 32 18.04 14.18 -0.05
C GLN A 32 17.41 15.38 0.67
N PRO A 33 17.39 16.57 0.03
CA PRO A 33 16.92 17.80 0.65
C PRO A 33 15.41 18.05 0.52
N ALA A 34 14.92 18.76 1.54
CA ALA A 34 13.83 19.73 1.63
C ALA A 34 12.50 19.55 0.85
N HIS A 35 11.44 19.42 1.66
CA HIS A 35 10.04 19.87 1.53
C HIS A 35 9.49 20.27 0.15
N ILE A 36 8.52 19.46 -0.33
CA ILE A 36 7.51 19.84 -1.33
C ILE A 36 6.12 19.70 -0.67
N LYS A 37 5.29 20.73 -0.86
CA LYS A 37 3.91 20.87 -0.36
C LYS A 37 3.05 19.63 -0.69
N PRO A 38 2.04 19.28 0.13
CA PRO A 38 1.19 18.13 -0.14
C PRO A 38 0.36 18.40 -1.40
N SER A 39 0.63 17.66 -2.47
CA SER A 39 -0.27 17.56 -3.62
C SER A 39 -1.60 16.96 -3.17
N PRO A 40 -2.74 17.31 -3.81
CA PRO A 40 -4.02 16.70 -3.50
C PRO A 40 -3.86 15.18 -3.59
N GLN A 41 -4.13 14.50 -2.47
CA GLN A 41 -3.94 13.06 -2.34
C GLN A 41 -4.70 12.37 -3.46
N LEU A 42 -3.95 11.88 -4.46
CA LEU A 42 -4.50 11.09 -5.54
C LEU A 42 -5.22 9.90 -4.88
N THR A 43 -6.50 9.72 -5.22
CA THR A 43 -7.25 8.55 -4.71
C THR A 43 -6.49 7.28 -5.12
N TYR A 44 -6.54 6.20 -4.34
CA TYR A 44 -5.88 4.93 -4.68
C TYR A 44 -6.13 4.49 -6.14
N ASN A 45 -7.36 4.71 -6.65
CA ASN A 45 -7.74 4.48 -8.04
C ASN A 45 -7.02 5.38 -9.06
N GLN A 46 -6.64 6.61 -8.70
CA GLN A 46 -5.84 7.50 -9.54
C GLN A 46 -4.37 7.06 -9.61
N ILE A 47 -3.81 6.59 -8.49
CA ILE A 47 -2.43 6.08 -8.44
C ILE A 47 -2.29 4.83 -9.31
N GLN A 48 -3.20 3.86 -9.17
CA GLN A 48 -3.21 2.64 -9.99
C GLN A 48 -3.37 2.93 -11.49
N ARG A 49 -4.14 3.97 -11.86
CA ARG A 49 -4.32 4.37 -13.26
C ARG A 49 -3.09 5.06 -13.85
N ALA A 50 -2.43 5.92 -13.08
CA ALA A 50 -1.18 6.52 -13.50
C ALA A 50 -0.10 5.44 -13.72
N GLU A 51 -0.05 4.44 -12.83
CA GLU A 51 0.80 3.27 -13.05
C GLU A 51 0.41 2.48 -14.30
N PHE A 52 -0.88 2.26 -14.54
CA PHE A 52 -1.35 1.57 -15.73
C PHE A 52 -0.96 2.29 -17.02
N LEU A 53 -1.18 3.61 -17.09
CA LEU A 53 -0.72 4.45 -18.21
C LEU A 53 0.80 4.37 -18.39
N SER A 54 1.57 4.45 -17.30
CA SER A 54 3.03 4.34 -17.35
C SER A 54 3.48 2.99 -17.88
N ARG A 55 2.80 1.90 -17.50
CA ARG A 55 3.05 0.55 -18.02
C ARG A 55 2.71 0.46 -19.51
N LEU A 56 1.56 0.98 -19.93
CA LEU A 56 1.16 1.00 -21.35
C LEU A 56 2.16 1.80 -22.20
N GLN A 57 2.60 2.97 -21.73
CA GLN A 57 3.60 3.76 -22.42
C GLN A 57 4.91 2.98 -22.61
N LYS A 58 5.39 2.31 -21.56
CA LYS A 58 6.64 1.52 -21.60
C LYS A 58 6.52 0.27 -22.48
N GLN A 59 5.37 -0.41 -22.47
CA GLN A 59 5.20 -1.68 -23.18
C GLN A 59 4.81 -1.49 -24.65
N LEU A 60 4.09 -0.42 -24.98
CA LEU A 60 3.56 -0.18 -26.32
C LEU A 60 4.31 0.93 -27.07
N ASN A 61 5.30 1.59 -26.44
CA ASN A 61 6.03 2.72 -27.01
C ASN A 61 5.08 3.80 -27.56
N LEU A 62 4.10 4.19 -26.75
CA LEU A 62 3.08 5.17 -27.15
C LEU A 62 3.73 6.51 -27.52
N THR A 63 3.27 7.12 -28.61
CA THR A 63 3.65 8.51 -28.92
C THR A 63 3.08 9.46 -27.85
N PRO A 64 3.66 10.67 -27.69
CA PRO A 64 3.13 11.66 -26.74
C PRO A 64 1.65 11.96 -26.95
N GLU A 65 1.21 12.07 -28.20
CA GLU A 65 -0.18 12.33 -28.60
C GLU A 65 -1.11 11.17 -28.22
N GLN A 66 -0.67 9.93 -28.45
CA GLN A 66 -1.44 8.74 -28.05
C GLN A 66 -1.57 8.66 -26.53
N ASN A 67 -0.49 8.96 -25.79
CA ASN A 67 -0.51 8.96 -24.33
C ASN A 67 -1.48 10.00 -23.77
N GLU A 68 -1.49 11.21 -24.36
CA GLU A 68 -2.43 12.26 -23.97
C GLU A 68 -3.87 11.83 -24.23
N HIS A 69 -4.16 11.30 -25.42
CA HIS A 69 -5.51 10.87 -25.79
C HIS A 69 -6.01 9.72 -24.92
N ILE A 70 -5.17 8.72 -24.63
CA ILE A 70 -5.51 7.63 -23.69
C ILE A 70 -5.72 8.20 -22.27
N GLY A 71 -4.89 9.15 -21.85
CA GLY A 71 -5.07 9.87 -20.59
C GLY A 71 -6.43 10.56 -20.49
N GLN A 72 -6.89 11.21 -21.57
CA GLN A 72 -8.22 11.82 -21.65
C GLN A 72 -9.34 10.77 -21.55
N ILE A 73 -9.26 9.67 -22.32
CA ILE A 73 -10.24 8.57 -22.27
C ILE A 73 -10.40 8.02 -20.85
N LEU A 74 -9.29 7.85 -20.12
CA LEU A 74 -9.32 7.36 -18.75
C LEU A 74 -9.94 8.37 -17.76
N ARG A 75 -9.69 9.68 -17.94
CA ARG A 75 -10.32 10.74 -17.14
C ARG A 75 -11.83 10.78 -17.36
N ASP A 76 -12.27 10.75 -18.61
CA ASP A 76 -13.69 10.80 -18.97
C ASP A 76 -14.41 9.56 -18.45
N SER A 77 -13.81 8.39 -18.60
CA SER A 77 -14.31 7.15 -18.00
C SER A 77 -14.49 7.29 -16.50
N ASN A 78 -13.49 7.84 -15.80
CA ASN A 78 -13.60 8.08 -14.36
C ASN A 78 -14.77 9.01 -14.01
N GLN A 79 -14.92 10.11 -14.74
CA GLN A 79 -16.00 11.07 -14.51
C GLN A 79 -17.38 10.44 -14.71
N ARG A 80 -17.54 9.59 -15.74
CA ARG A 80 -18.77 8.81 -15.94
C ARG A 80 -19.03 7.81 -14.82
N THR A 81 -17.99 7.17 -14.29
CA THR A 81 -18.15 6.13 -13.25
C THR A 81 -18.29 6.67 -11.83
N LYS A 82 -17.85 7.92 -11.57
CA LYS A 82 -17.87 8.56 -10.25
C LYS A 82 -19.22 8.49 -9.52
N PRO A 83 -20.37 8.87 -10.13
CA PRO A 83 -21.65 8.87 -9.42
C PRO A 83 -22.11 7.47 -9.00
N TYR A 84 -21.67 6.42 -9.68
CA TYR A 84 -21.97 5.03 -9.30
C TYR A 84 -21.06 4.57 -8.15
N TRP A 85 -19.83 5.08 -8.10
CA TRP A 85 -18.84 4.63 -7.14
C TRP A 85 -18.91 5.37 -5.80
N ASP A 86 -19.28 6.65 -5.78
CA ASP A 86 -19.45 7.45 -4.56
C ASP A 86 -20.38 6.77 -3.51
N PRO A 87 -21.59 6.30 -3.85
CA PRO A 87 -22.45 5.61 -2.87
C PRO A 87 -21.91 4.24 -2.45
N VAL A 88 -21.23 3.53 -3.35
CA VAL A 88 -20.62 2.23 -3.03
C VAL A 88 -19.43 2.41 -2.09
N ALA A 89 -18.61 3.43 -2.31
CA ALA A 89 -17.49 3.77 -1.44
C ALA A 89 -17.96 4.12 -0.01
N ALA A 90 -19.08 4.83 0.12
CA ALA A 90 -19.70 5.09 1.41
C ALA A 90 -20.11 3.79 2.12
N LYS A 91 -20.85 2.91 1.43
CA LYS A 91 -21.26 1.60 1.99
C LYS A 91 -20.07 0.73 2.38
N MET A 92 -19.01 0.72 1.57
CA MET A 92 -17.79 -0.03 1.88
C MET A 92 -17.10 0.49 3.15
N LYS A 93 -17.05 1.81 3.33
CA LYS A 93 -16.48 2.40 4.54
C LYS A 93 -17.27 1.98 5.78
N ASP A 94 -18.60 1.95 5.67
CA ASP A 94 -19.48 1.53 6.77
C ASP A 94 -19.32 0.04 7.08
N GLU A 95 -19.20 -0.82 6.07
CA GLU A 95 -18.94 -2.25 6.26
C GLU A 95 -17.58 -2.49 6.91
N VAL A 96 -16.53 -1.81 6.43
CA VAL A 96 -15.20 -1.89 7.04
C VAL A 96 -15.24 -1.46 8.50
N ARG A 97 -15.96 -0.40 8.84
CA ARG A 97 -16.14 0.04 10.23
C ARG A 97 -16.85 -1.04 11.04
N THR A 98 -17.96 -1.57 10.53
CA THR A 98 -18.76 -2.61 11.19
C THR A 98 -17.93 -3.85 11.48
N VAL A 99 -17.15 -4.32 10.50
CA VAL A 99 -16.25 -5.47 10.66
C VAL A 99 -15.14 -5.16 11.66
N THR A 100 -14.54 -3.97 11.60
CA THR A 100 -13.48 -3.54 12.55
C THR A 100 -13.99 -3.52 13.98
N ASP A 101 -15.21 -3.01 14.20
CA ASP A 101 -15.82 -2.92 15.53
C ASP A 101 -16.16 -4.31 16.08
N LYS A 102 -16.66 -5.23 15.24
CA LYS A 102 -16.88 -6.63 15.61
C LYS A 102 -15.58 -7.33 15.99
N ILE A 103 -14.51 -7.15 15.20
CA ILE A 103 -13.20 -7.72 15.54
C ILE A 103 -12.71 -7.15 16.87
N ARG A 104 -12.84 -5.83 17.08
CA ARG A 104 -12.41 -5.19 18.34
C ARG A 104 -13.11 -5.77 19.56
N ALA A 105 -14.39 -6.14 19.46
CA ALA A 105 -15.15 -6.73 20.55
C ALA A 105 -14.66 -8.12 20.98
N GLU A 106 -14.03 -8.88 20.06
CA GLU A 106 -13.49 -10.21 20.33
C GLU A 106 -12.05 -10.19 20.86
N LEU A 107 -11.39 -9.03 20.84
CA LEU A 107 -9.98 -8.89 21.20
C LEU A 107 -9.80 -8.46 22.65
N SER A 108 -8.75 -8.99 23.28
CA SER A 108 -8.27 -8.48 24.56
C SER A 108 -7.67 -7.06 24.42
N PRO A 109 -7.59 -6.27 25.51
CA PRO A 109 -7.05 -4.91 25.46
C PRO A 109 -5.65 -4.80 24.83
N GLU A 110 -4.77 -5.78 25.10
CA GLU A 110 -3.42 -5.82 24.52
C GLU A 110 -3.42 -6.12 23.01
N GLN A 111 -4.38 -6.92 22.54
CA GLN A 111 -4.55 -7.24 21.12
C GLN A 111 -5.16 -6.07 20.34
N ILE A 112 -6.07 -5.30 20.94
CA ILE A 112 -6.65 -4.10 20.33
C ILE A 112 -5.56 -3.09 19.96
N ALA A 113 -4.60 -2.86 20.86
CA ALA A 113 -3.50 -1.93 20.61
C ALA A 113 -2.65 -2.34 19.38
N LYS A 114 -2.37 -3.64 19.22
CA LYS A 114 -1.65 -4.17 18.05
C LYS A 114 -2.50 -4.08 16.77
N PHE A 115 -3.80 -4.38 16.88
CA PHE A 115 -4.73 -4.35 15.76
C PHE A 115 -4.91 -2.94 15.16
N GLU A 116 -5.00 -1.91 16.00
CA GLU A 116 -5.09 -0.52 15.53
C GLU A 116 -3.82 -0.06 14.79
N ILE A 117 -2.64 -0.53 15.23
CA ILE A 117 -1.37 -0.27 14.53
C ILE A 117 -1.39 -0.91 13.14
N GLU A 118 -1.87 -2.16 13.04
CA GLU A 118 -1.92 -2.91 11.78
C GLU A 118 -2.95 -2.35 10.79
N ILE A 119 -4.13 -1.93 11.26
CA ILE A 119 -5.11 -1.27 10.39
C ILE A 119 -4.60 0.08 9.89
N LYS A 120 -3.87 0.82 10.72
CA LYS A 120 -3.31 2.12 10.34
C LYS A 120 -2.16 1.97 9.35
N SER A 121 -1.30 0.96 9.50
CA SER A 121 -0.20 0.67 8.57
C SER A 121 -0.70 0.21 7.20
N GLY A 122 -1.81 -0.54 7.14
CA GLY A 122 -2.45 -0.95 5.88
C GLY A 122 -3.16 0.18 5.11
N ARG A 123 -3.49 1.31 5.76
CA ARG A 123 -4.15 2.47 5.13
C ARG A 123 -3.18 3.47 4.50
N THR A 124 -1.96 3.56 5.01
CA THR A 124 -0.90 4.25 4.29
C THR A 124 -0.52 3.41 3.08
N PRO A 125 -0.53 3.95 1.84
CA PRO A 125 0.12 3.24 0.76
C PRO A 125 1.53 2.93 1.24
N LYS A 126 1.88 1.65 1.35
CA LYS A 126 3.24 1.23 1.56
C LYS A 126 3.99 1.85 0.40
N LYS A 127 4.66 2.97 0.64
CA LYS A 127 5.50 3.64 -0.35
C LYS A 127 6.62 2.65 -0.56
N ASP A 128 6.42 1.78 -1.53
CA ASP A 128 7.43 0.82 -1.94
C ASP A 128 8.65 1.65 -2.31
N PRO A 129 9.77 1.52 -1.58
CA PRO A 129 10.99 2.23 -1.95
C PRO A 129 11.60 1.66 -3.25
N GLU A 130 11.02 0.63 -3.88
CA GLU A 130 11.48 0.05 -5.15
C GLU A 130 10.49 0.20 -6.33
N ARG A 131 10.13 1.44 -6.72
CA ARG A 131 9.77 1.70 -8.13
C ARG A 131 10.09 3.09 -8.63
#